data_AF-A0A354GEG4-F1
#
_entry.id   AF-A0A354GEG4-F1
#
_cell.length_a   1.000
_cell.length_b   1.000
_cell.length_c   1.000
_cell.angle_alpha   90.00
_cell.angle_beta   90.00
_cell.angle_gamma   90.00
#
_symmetry.space_group_name_H-M   'P 1'
#
loop_
_entity.id
_entity.type
_entity.pdbx_description
1 polymer ?
#
loop_
_entity_poly.entity_id
_entity_poly.type
_entity_poly.pdbx_seq_one_letter_code
_entity_poly.pdbx_strand_id
1 'polypeptide(L)'
;MTRKIKRHDSRKNDEVISHYMLCREVALDMGYGIKEVKEVIEKYHDVIAQHALTTKQVKLGGLGSFYLTILKGKRVRDVNDLSRVVHSKDKFKIKFNPSLGFREMISDKEITEEDREKIYYYQPKNTNYSEKGKREHKKRMEQKNKKK
;
A
#
# COMPACT_ATOMS: atom_id res chain seq x y z
N MET A 1 -23.41 18.31 -16.74
CA MET A 1 -23.89 16.95 -16.44
C MET A 1 -22.70 16.09 -16.05
N THR A 2 -22.63 15.60 -14.82
CA THR A 2 -21.49 14.79 -14.35
C THR A 2 -21.82 13.31 -14.56
N ARG A 3 -21.21 12.67 -15.56
CA ARG A 3 -21.38 11.23 -15.79
C ARG A 3 -20.77 10.50 -14.59
N LYS A 4 -21.60 9.74 -13.85
CA LYS A 4 -21.15 8.89 -12.74
C LYS A 4 -20.38 7.71 -13.34
N ILE A 5 -19.16 7.49 -12.86
CA ILE A 5 -18.38 6.28 -13.15
C ILE A 5 -19.22 5.08 -12.68
N LYS A 6 -19.52 4.15 -13.59
CA LYS A 6 -20.29 2.95 -13.25
C LYS A 6 -19.39 1.99 -12.48
N ARG A 7 -19.91 1.34 -11.43
CA ARG A 7 -19.18 0.28 -10.74
C ARG A 7 -18.98 -0.89 -11.69
N HIS A 8 -17.73 -1.12 -12.09
CA HIS A 8 -17.32 -2.37 -12.72
C HIS A 8 -17.14 -3.44 -11.63
N ASP A 9 -18.24 -4.13 -11.30
CA ASP A 9 -18.31 -5.24 -10.33
C ASP A 9 -17.79 -6.58 -10.89
N SER A 10 -17.27 -6.62 -12.12
CA SER A 10 -16.73 -7.83 -12.75
C SER A 10 -15.32 -8.22 -12.28
N ARG A 11 -14.80 -7.60 -11.21
CA ARG A 11 -13.42 -7.77 -10.77
C ARG A 11 -13.28 -8.86 -9.73
N LYS A 12 -12.26 -9.71 -9.89
CA LYS A 12 -11.86 -10.65 -8.83
C LYS A 12 -11.30 -9.84 -7.67
N ASN A 13 -11.66 -10.20 -6.44
CA ASN A 13 -11.27 -9.44 -5.23
C ASN A 13 -9.74 -9.32 -5.05
N ASP A 14 -8.95 -10.20 -5.66
CA ASP A 14 -7.51 -10.32 -5.42
C ASP A 14 -6.64 -9.67 -6.50
N GLU A 15 -7.25 -8.96 -7.46
CA GLU A 15 -6.52 -8.36 -8.57
C GLU A 15 -5.79 -7.07 -8.15
N VAL A 16 -4.46 -7.09 -8.20
CA VAL A 16 -3.64 -5.89 -7.94
C VAL A 16 -3.84 -4.90 -9.08
N ILE A 17 -4.45 -3.75 -8.77
CA ILE A 17 -4.67 -2.69 -9.75
C ILE A 17 -3.36 -1.93 -10.00
N SER A 18 -2.76 -2.14 -11.17
CA SER A 18 -1.62 -1.33 -11.61
C SER A 18 -2.07 0.08 -12.02
N HIS A 19 -1.13 1.03 -12.00
CA HIS A 19 -1.38 2.40 -12.47
C HIS A 19 -1.89 2.43 -13.92
N TYR A 20 -1.36 1.57 -14.80
CA TYR A 20 -1.84 1.45 -16.18
C TYR A 20 -3.29 0.97 -16.26
N MET A 21 -3.66 -0.04 -15.47
CA MET A 21 -5.03 -0.56 -15.43
C MET A 21 -6.02 0.51 -14.96
N LEU A 22 -5.66 1.27 -13.91
CA LEU A 22 -6.46 2.40 -13.44
C LEU A 22 -6.68 3.43 -14.55
N CYS A 23 -5.61 3.85 -15.24
CA CYS A 23 -5.71 4.82 -16.33
C CYS A 23 -6.56 4.30 -17.49
N ARG A 24 -6.43 3.01 -17.84
CA ARG A 24 -7.21 2.37 -18.90
C ARG A 24 -8.70 2.32 -18.56
N GLU A 25 -9.06 1.93 -17.34
CA GLU A 25 -10.47 1.89 -16.91
C GLU A 25 -11.10 3.28 -16.96
N VAL A 26 -10.42 4.29 -16.40
CA VAL A 26 -10.91 5.68 -16.42
C VAL A 26 -11.04 6.22 -17.85
N ALA A 27 -10.07 5.91 -18.72
CA ALA A 27 -10.11 6.28 -20.13
C ALA A 27 -11.32 5.67 -20.86
N LEU A 28 -11.59 4.38 -20.63
CA LEU A 28 -12.76 3.68 -21.21
C LEU A 28 -14.08 4.26 -20.68
N ASP A 29 -14.18 4.50 -19.38
CA ASP A 29 -15.41 5.01 -18.75
C ASP A 29 -15.74 6.45 -19.16
N MET A 30 -14.71 7.27 -19.34
CA MET A 30 -14.88 8.69 -19.67
C MET A 30 -14.82 8.98 -21.18
N GLY A 31 -14.32 8.05 -21.99
CA GLY A 31 -14.13 8.22 -23.43
C GLY A 31 -12.93 9.10 -23.79
N TYR A 32 -11.86 9.08 -22.99
CA TYR A 32 -10.62 9.84 -23.21
C TYR A 32 -9.47 8.94 -23.67
N GLY A 33 -8.39 9.55 -24.16
CA GLY A 33 -7.14 8.84 -24.43
C GLY A 33 -6.46 8.40 -23.13
N ILE A 34 -5.90 7.19 -23.11
CA ILE A 34 -5.17 6.66 -21.93
C ILE A 34 -4.01 7.59 -21.54
N LYS A 35 -3.32 8.20 -22.53
CA LYS A 35 -2.22 9.15 -22.28
C LYS A 35 -2.70 10.40 -21.54
N GLU A 36 -3.82 10.99 -21.97
CA GLU A 36 -4.40 12.18 -21.35
C GLU A 36 -4.84 11.90 -19.91
N VAL A 37 -5.50 10.75 -19.69
CA VAL A 37 -5.92 10.31 -18.36
C VAL A 37 -4.71 10.10 -17.45
N LYS A 38 -3.65 9.47 -17.97
CA LYS A 38 -2.41 9.25 -17.22
C LYS A 38 -1.82 10.57 -16.74
N GLU A 39 -1.67 11.55 -17.62
CA GLU A 39 -1.12 12.87 -17.28
C GLU A 39 -1.97 13.58 -16.20
N VAL A 40 -3.30 13.50 -16.30
CA VAL A 40 -4.20 14.08 -15.30
C VAL A 40 -4.05 13.39 -13.94
N ILE A 41 -3.98 12.06 -13.91
CA ILE A 41 -3.82 11.29 -12.67
C ILE A 41 -2.45 11.59 -12.02
N GLU A 42 -1.38 11.61 -12.80
CA GLU A 42 -0.03 11.96 -12.31
C GLU A 42 -0.02 13.37 -11.72
N LYS A 43 -0.55 14.37 -12.45
CA LYS A 43 -0.66 15.74 -11.95
C LYS A 43 -1.52 15.85 -10.70
N TYR A 44 -2.60 15.08 -10.61
CA TYR A 44 -3.46 15.05 -9.43
C TYR A 44 -2.72 14.50 -8.20
N HIS A 45 -1.93 13.43 -8.37
CA HIS A 45 -1.08 12.91 -7.30
C HIS A 45 -0.04 13.92 -6.83
N ASP A 46 0.61 14.62 -7.77
CA ASP A 46 1.59 15.65 -7.45
C ASP A 46 0.97 16.80 -6.63
N VAL A 47 -0.23 17.25 -7.02
CA VAL A 47 -0.98 18.29 -6.28
C VAL A 47 -1.32 17.81 -4.87
N ILE A 48 -1.77 16.55 -4.70
CA ILE A 48 -2.03 15.99 -3.37
C ILE A 48 -0.76 15.95 -2.54
N ALA A 49 0.36 15.50 -3.11
CA ALA A 49 1.64 15.40 -2.41
C ALA A 49 2.13 16.80 -1.96
N GLN A 50 2.11 17.78 -2.85
CA GLN A 50 2.49 19.17 -2.54
C GLN A 50 1.58 19.79 -1.48
N HIS A 51 0.27 19.56 -1.60
CA HIS A 51 -0.69 20.06 -0.60
C HIS A 51 -0.45 19.41 0.76
N ALA A 52 -0.23 18.10 0.82
CA ALA A 52 0.07 17.37 2.05
C ALA A 52 1.33 17.88 2.76
N LEU A 53 2.36 18.26 2.00
CA LEU A 53 3.59 18.84 2.55
C LEU A 53 3.36 20.24 3.14
N THR A 54 2.47 21.02 2.54
CA THR A 54 2.22 22.43 2.92
C THR A 54 1.25 22.54 4.09
N THR A 55 0.08 21.90 3.99
CA THR A 55 -1.01 22.04 4.98
C THR A 55 -0.96 20.97 6.07
N LYS A 56 -0.09 19.97 5.92
CA LYS A 56 -0.03 18.75 6.75
C LYS A 56 -1.29 17.89 6.67
N GLN A 57 -2.31 18.28 5.88
CA GLN A 57 -3.57 17.57 5.72
C GLN A 57 -4.21 17.79 4.35
N VAL A 58 -4.62 16.71 3.70
CA VAL A 58 -5.43 16.75 2.47
C VAL A 58 -6.76 16.03 2.71
N LYS A 59 -7.89 16.69 2.47
CA LYS A 59 -9.22 16.09 2.57
C LYS A 59 -9.77 15.79 1.18
N LEU A 60 -10.15 14.54 0.94
CA LEU A 60 -10.80 14.09 -0.29
C LEU A 60 -12.24 13.71 0.04
N GLY A 61 -13.19 14.51 -0.47
CA GLY A 61 -14.62 14.33 -0.21
C GLY A 61 -15.09 12.92 -0.58
N GLY A 62 -15.80 12.26 0.32
CA GLY A 62 -16.29 10.88 0.13
C GLY A 62 -15.23 9.79 0.24
N LEU A 63 -13.93 10.10 0.16
CA LEU A 63 -12.85 9.12 0.23
C LEU A 63 -12.20 9.06 1.62
N GLY A 64 -11.70 10.20 2.11
CA GLY A 64 -10.99 10.24 3.38
C GLY A 64 -10.03 11.41 3.50
N SER A 65 -9.02 11.27 4.35
CA SER A 65 -8.03 12.33 4.58
C SER A 65 -6.62 11.77 4.71
N PHE A 66 -5.67 12.45 4.09
CA PHE A 66 -4.25 12.21 4.27
C PHE A 66 -3.68 13.18 5.31
N TYR A 67 -2.85 12.67 6.21
CA TYR A 67 -2.18 13.44 7.25
C TYR A 67 -0.67 13.23 7.17
N LEU A 68 0.10 14.31 7.22
CA LEU A 68 1.53 14.23 7.42
C LEU A 68 1.79 14.11 8.93
N THR A 69 2.34 12.98 9.36
CA THR A 69 2.69 12.71 10.74
C THR A 69 4.19 12.51 10.89
N ILE A 70 4.74 12.89 12.05
CA ILE A 70 6.12 12.60 12.40
C ILE A 70 6.12 11.32 13.23
N LEU A 71 6.80 10.29 12.73
CA LEU A 71 7.11 9.10 13.50
C LEU A 71 8.42 9.34 14.23
N LYS A 72 8.34 9.48 15.57
CA LYS A 72 9.52 9.64 16.42
C LYS A 72 10.40 8.40 16.36
N GLY A 73 11.69 8.63 16.37
CA GLY A 73 12.73 7.64 16.45
C GLY A 73 12.60 6.79 17.70
N LYS A 74 12.82 5.48 17.55
CA LYS A 74 12.75 4.53 18.64
C LYS A 74 13.77 3.42 18.44
N ARG A 75 14.09 2.71 19.51
CA ARG A 75 14.88 1.48 19.41
C ARG A 75 14.05 0.42 18.70
N VAL A 76 14.60 -0.11 17.60
CA VAL A 76 14.02 -1.18 16.80
C VAL A 76 15.07 -2.28 16.61
N ARG A 77 14.63 -3.50 16.31
CA ARG A 77 15.54 -4.60 15.98
C ARG A 77 15.88 -4.56 14.49
N ASP A 78 17.12 -4.86 14.14
CA ASP A 78 17.53 -5.01 12.74
C ASP A 78 16.82 -6.24 12.15
N VAL A 79 16.19 -6.08 10.99
CA VAL A 79 15.46 -7.17 10.31
C VAL A 79 16.42 -8.26 9.82
N ASN A 80 17.67 -7.89 9.50
CA ASN A 80 18.70 -8.83 9.05
C ASN A 80 19.42 -9.49 10.24
N ASP A 81 19.39 -8.87 11.42
CA ASP A 81 19.98 -9.41 12.65
C ASP A 81 19.13 -9.01 13.88
N LEU A 82 18.22 -9.90 14.26
CA LEU A 82 17.29 -9.65 15.38
C LEU A 82 17.98 -9.51 16.74
N SER A 83 19.26 -9.88 16.87
CA SER A 83 20.05 -9.68 18.09
C SER A 83 20.57 -8.24 18.22
N ARG A 84 20.66 -7.52 17.10
CA ARG A 84 21.10 -6.13 17.04
C ARG A 84 19.93 -5.17 17.23
N VAL A 85 20.09 -4.24 18.16
CA VAL A 85 19.16 -3.12 18.37
C VAL A 85 19.75 -1.86 17.75
N VAL A 86 18.99 -1.20 16.89
CA VAL A 86 19.35 0.06 16.23
C VAL A 86 18.34 1.15 16.58
N HIS A 87 18.78 2.40 16.60
CA HIS A 87 17.89 3.54 16.80
C HIS A 87 17.39 4.03 15.45
N SER A 88 16.07 3.99 15.21
CA SER A 88 15.49 4.56 13.99
C SER A 88 15.50 6.08 14.09
N LYS A 89 15.88 6.78 13.02
CA LYS A 89 15.72 8.25 12.95
C LYS A 89 14.24 8.63 12.89
N ASP A 90 13.94 9.87 13.27
CA ASP A 90 12.65 10.50 13.01
C ASP A 90 12.35 10.48 11.51
N LYS A 91 11.10 10.19 11.15
CA LYS A 91 10.67 10.16 9.74
C LYS A 91 9.29 10.78 9.60
N PHE A 92 9.09 11.52 8.51
CA PHE A 92 7.76 11.92 8.07
C PHE A 92 7.05 10.71 7.46
N LYS A 93 5.77 10.53 7.79
CA LYS A 93 4.89 9.51 7.24
C LYS A 93 3.58 10.14 6.81
N ILE A 94 3.07 9.74 5.66
CA ILE A 94 1.71 10.08 5.25
C ILE A 94 0.78 8.97 5.75
N LYS A 95 -0.26 9.33 6.50
CA LYS A 95 -1.31 8.42 6.98
C LYS A 95 -2.61 8.74 6.26
N PHE A 96 -3.20 7.74 5.60
CA PHE A 96 -4.56 7.83 5.08
C PHE A 96 -5.56 7.42 6.17
N ASN A 97 -6.62 8.19 6.31
CA ASN A 97 -7.76 7.91 7.18
C ASN A 97 -9.03 7.90 6.33
N PRO A 98 -9.62 6.72 6.04
CA PRO A 98 -10.81 6.63 5.21
C PRO A 98 -12.02 7.28 5.89
N SER A 99 -12.87 7.92 5.09
CA SER A 99 -14.13 8.50 5.54
C SER A 99 -15.10 7.41 6.00
N LEU A 100 -16.10 7.78 6.82
CA LEU A 100 -17.10 6.82 7.31
C LEU A 100 -17.81 6.11 6.14
N GLY A 101 -18.33 6.87 5.17
CA GLY A 101 -19.01 6.30 4.00
C GLY A 101 -18.09 5.43 3.14
N PHE A 102 -16.79 5.74 3.06
CA PHE A 102 -15.84 4.85 2.38
C PHE A 102 -15.60 3.55 3.16
N ARG A 103 -15.52 3.61 4.50
CA ARG A 103 -15.36 2.42 5.34
C ARG A 103 -16.57 1.50 5.26
N GLU A 104 -17.78 2.06 5.33
CA GLU A 104 -19.03 1.31 5.17
C GLU A 104 -19.14 0.69 3.78
N MET A 105 -18.65 1.38 2.74
CA MET A 105 -18.63 0.85 1.38
C MET A 105 -17.72 -0.38 1.23
N ILE A 106 -16.67 -0.50 2.03
CA ILE A 106 -15.69 -1.59 1.96
C ILE A 106 -15.80 -2.59 3.11
N SER A 107 -16.64 -2.34 4.12
CA SER A 107 -16.76 -3.19 5.31
C SER A 107 -17.31 -4.57 5.02
N ASP A 108 -18.10 -4.68 3.94
CA ASP A 108 -18.74 -5.93 3.53
C ASP A 108 -17.80 -6.82 2.71
N LYS A 109 -16.57 -6.37 2.43
CA LYS A 109 -15.55 -7.19 1.78
C LYS A 109 -14.79 -8.00 2.84
N GLU A 110 -14.99 -9.33 2.83
CA GLU A 110 -14.16 -10.24 3.61
C GLU A 110 -12.70 -10.10 3.18
N ILE A 111 -11.86 -9.61 4.10
CA ILE A 111 -10.41 -9.58 3.92
C ILE A 111 -9.89 -10.94 4.38
N THR A 112 -9.38 -11.74 3.45
CA THR A 112 -8.79 -13.04 3.77
C THR A 112 -7.46 -12.86 4.51
N GLU A 113 -6.95 -13.91 5.17
CA GLU A 113 -5.62 -13.86 5.78
C GLU A 113 -4.51 -13.60 4.74
N GLU A 114 -4.67 -14.08 3.50
CA GLU A 114 -3.75 -13.80 2.39
C GLU A 114 -3.69 -12.32 2.02
N ASP A 115 -4.83 -11.62 2.02
CA ASP A 115 -4.90 -10.19 1.71
C ASP A 115 -4.15 -9.36 2.76
N ARG A 116 -4.19 -9.79 4.03
CA ARG A 116 -3.43 -9.16 5.11
C ARG A 116 -1.94 -9.35 4.92
N GLU A 117 -1.49 -10.53 4.49
CA GLU A 117 -0.07 -10.83 4.29
C GLU A 117 0.53 -10.11 3.07
N LYS A 118 -0.24 -9.92 1.98
CA LYS A 118 0.22 -9.22 0.76
C LYS A 118 0.47 -7.72 0.99
N ILE A 119 -0.28 -7.07 1.89
CA ILE A 119 -0.10 -5.64 2.20
C ILE A 119 1.27 -5.35 2.86
N TYR A 120 1.89 -6.34 3.51
CA TYR A 120 3.19 -6.17 4.17
C TYR A 120 4.41 -6.34 3.25
N TYR A 121 4.24 -6.76 2.00
CA TYR A 121 5.37 -7.05 1.11
C TYR A 121 5.10 -6.67 -0.37
N TYR A 122 4.87 -5.39 -0.66
CA TYR A 122 5.42 -4.87 -1.91
C TYR A 122 6.90 -4.55 -1.70
N GLN A 123 7.71 -5.61 -1.60
CA GLN A 123 9.14 -5.48 -1.89
C GLN A 123 9.25 -5.50 -3.42
N PRO A 124 9.88 -4.51 -4.06
CA PRO A 124 10.22 -4.63 -5.47
C PRO A 124 10.96 -5.95 -5.66
N LYS A 125 10.41 -6.82 -6.53
CA LYS A 125 11.03 -8.07 -6.91
C LYS A 125 12.36 -7.73 -7.60
N ASN A 126 13.44 -7.75 -6.82
CA ASN A 126 14.78 -8.17 -7.20
C ASN A 126 15.68 -8.06 -5.98
N THR A 127 15.89 -9.19 -5.29
CA THR A 127 17.22 -9.76 -5.04
C THR A 127 17.05 -11.06 -4.26
N ASN A 128 17.38 -12.17 -4.94
CA ASN A 128 17.57 -13.53 -4.46
C ASN A 128 17.58 -13.74 -2.94
N TYR A 129 16.47 -14.27 -2.41
CA TYR A 129 16.52 -15.11 -1.21
C TYR A 129 17.40 -16.32 -1.54
N SER A 130 18.70 -16.22 -1.26
CA SER A 130 19.64 -17.29 -1.60
C SER A 130 19.19 -18.60 -0.96
N GLU A 131 19.26 -19.70 -1.69
CA GLU A 131 18.92 -21.04 -1.18
C GLU A 131 19.63 -21.39 0.14
N LYS A 132 20.76 -20.71 0.41
CA LYS A 132 21.51 -20.79 1.66
C LYS A 132 20.66 -20.38 2.87
N GLY A 133 19.88 -19.30 2.76
CA GLY A 133 18.99 -18.84 3.85
C GLY A 133 17.85 -19.81 4.14
N LYS A 134 17.32 -20.47 3.10
CA LYS A 134 16.29 -21.52 3.25
C LYS A 134 16.86 -22.78 3.94
N ARG A 135 18.10 -23.18 3.60
CA ARG A 135 18.77 -24.34 4.22
C ARG A 135 19.12 -24.11 5.68
N GLU A 136 19.54 -22.91 6.06
CA GLU A 136 19.87 -22.59 7.46
C GLU A 136 18.63 -22.53 8.37
N HIS A 137 17.50 -22.03 7.85
CA HIS A 137 16.25 -22.03 8.58
C HIS A 137 15.75 -23.46 8.86
N LYS A 138 15.82 -24.36 7.86
CA LYS A 138 15.42 -25.77 8.01
C LYS A 138 16.25 -26.50 9.09
N LYS A 139 17.58 -26.30 9.08
CA LYS A 139 18.47 -26.88 10.11
C LYS A 139 18.14 -26.41 11.54
N ARG A 140 17.74 -25.15 11.70
CA ARG A 140 17.36 -24.59 13.02
C ARG A 140 16.05 -25.17 13.54
N MET A 141 15.09 -25.46 12.66
CA MET A 141 13.82 -26.07 13.03
C MET A 141 13.99 -27.53 13.46
N GLU A 142 14.84 -28.29 12.74
CA GLU A 142 15.14 -29.69 13.07
C GLU A 142 15.88 -29.84 14.42
N GLN A 143 16.75 -28.89 14.79
CA GLN A 143 17.44 -28.92 16.09
C GLN A 143 16.51 -28.60 17.28
N LYS A 144 15.46 -27.79 17.08
CA LYS A 144 14.48 -27.49 18.13
C LYS A 144 13.60 -28.69 18.47
N ASN A 145 13.27 -29.52 17.49
CA ASN A 145 12.44 -30.70 17.71
C ASN A 145 13.18 -31.89 18.34
N LYS A 146 14.52 -31.86 18.41
CA LYS A 146 15.33 -32.87 19.11
C LYS A 146 15.61 -32.55 20.59
N LYS A 147 15.15 -31.40 21.08
CA LYS A 147 15.28 -30.96 22.49
C LYS A 147 13.95 -30.96 23.26
N LYS A 148 12.90 -31.52 22.67
CA LYS A 148 11.66 -31.92 23.36
C LYS A 148 11.62 -33.44 23.39
#